data_AF-A0A431TXY4-F1
#
_entry.id   AF-A0A431TXY4-F1
#
_cell.length_a   1.000
_cell.length_b   1.000
_cell.length_c   1.000
_cell.angle_alpha   90.00
_cell.angle_beta   90.00
_cell.angle_gamma   90.00
#
_symmetry.space_group_name_H-M   'P 1'
#
loop_
_entity.id
_entity.type
_entity.pdbx_description
1 polymer ?
#
loop_
_entity_poly.entity_id
_entity_poly.type
_entity_poly.pdbx_seq_one_letter_code
_entity_poly.pdbx_strand_id
1 'polypeptide(L)'
;MPTTPASAPGLMAPATPVDLDLVDAQQLARELRQQPASPHRPQLLIDCSQLQSLHTLGVSHVISQLLTLHRAGADIWLRNASPLLRRCLQLLKLNQLFHAT
;
A
#
# COMPACT_ATOMS: atom_id res chain seq x y z
N MET A 1 16.55 -3.93 -39.03
CA MET A 1 16.54 -2.58 -38.44
C MET A 1 15.39 -2.52 -37.44
N PRO A 2 15.62 -2.74 -36.14
CA PRO A 2 14.56 -2.65 -35.14
C PRO A 2 14.25 -1.19 -34.86
N THR A 3 12.97 -0.84 -35.00
CA THR A 3 12.39 0.46 -34.68
C THR A 3 12.33 0.69 -33.17
N THR A 4 12.69 1.91 -32.80
CA THR A 4 12.59 2.60 -31.50
C THR A 4 11.34 2.22 -30.69
N PRO A 5 11.47 1.84 -29.39
CA PRO A 5 10.34 1.94 -28.48
C PRO A 5 10.15 3.40 -28.05
N ALA A 6 8.98 3.92 -28.40
CA ALA A 6 8.47 5.23 -28.05
C ALA A 6 8.42 5.44 -26.53
N SER A 7 8.63 6.71 -26.16
CA SER A 7 8.52 7.29 -24.82
C SER A 7 7.34 6.74 -24.00
N ALA A 8 7.63 6.20 -22.83
CA ALA A 8 6.67 6.12 -21.73
C ALA A 8 6.77 7.42 -20.89
N PRO A 9 5.67 8.19 -20.74
CA PRO A 9 5.66 9.38 -19.91
C PRO A 9 5.45 9.01 -18.43
N GLY A 10 6.27 9.58 -17.56
CA GLY A 10 6.14 9.48 -16.11
C GLY A 10 6.87 8.27 -15.51
N LEU A 11 8.09 8.49 -15.00
CA LEU A 11 8.65 7.63 -13.97
C LEU A 11 7.73 7.72 -12.74
N MET A 12 6.66 6.94 -12.72
CA MET A 12 6.03 6.52 -11.48
C MET A 12 7.12 5.76 -10.74
N ALA A 13 7.56 6.27 -9.59
CA ALA A 13 8.48 5.54 -8.74
C ALA A 13 7.94 4.09 -8.60
N PRO A 14 8.78 3.06 -8.75
CA PRO A 14 8.30 1.69 -8.66
C PRO A 14 7.68 1.50 -7.28
N ALA A 15 6.36 1.27 -7.25
CA ALA A 15 5.68 0.98 -6.01
C ALA A 15 6.23 -0.34 -5.46
N THR A 16 6.73 -0.32 -4.23
CA THR A 16 7.36 -1.48 -3.60
C THR A 16 6.26 -2.48 -3.24
N PRO A 17 6.27 -3.71 -3.78
CA PRO A 17 5.31 -4.73 -3.36
C PRO A 17 5.56 -5.10 -1.90
N VAL A 18 4.52 -5.02 -1.08
CA VAL A 18 4.56 -5.38 0.34
C VAL A 18 3.50 -6.42 0.63
N ASP A 19 3.94 -7.51 1.23
CA ASP A 19 3.07 -8.54 1.78
C ASP A 19 2.86 -8.27 3.27
N LEU A 20 1.64 -7.84 3.64
CA LEU A 20 1.30 -7.52 5.03
C LEU A 20 1.26 -8.75 5.94
N ASP A 21 1.21 -9.97 5.40
CA ASP A 21 1.25 -11.19 6.20
C ASP A 21 2.66 -11.59 6.60
N LEU A 22 3.65 -11.22 5.79
CA LEU A 22 5.06 -11.54 6.02
C LEU A 22 5.82 -10.39 6.66
N VAL A 23 5.38 -9.15 6.44
CA VAL A 23 6.07 -7.94 6.88
C VAL A 23 5.42 -7.38 8.14
N ASP A 24 6.25 -7.11 9.15
CA ASP A 24 5.80 -6.37 10.32
C ASP A 24 5.63 -4.88 9.98
N ALA A 25 4.36 -4.45 9.87
CA ALA A 25 4.01 -3.08 9.50
C ALA A 25 4.59 -2.01 10.46
N GLN A 26 4.86 -2.35 11.73
CA GLN A 26 5.50 -1.42 12.67
C GLN A 26 6.99 -1.25 12.36
N GLN A 27 7.66 -2.34 11.98
CA GLN A 27 9.07 -2.29 11.60
C GLN A 27 9.24 -1.50 10.29
N LEU A 28 8.42 -1.81 9.28
CA LEU A 28 8.44 -1.06 8.01
C LEU A 28 8.11 0.42 8.23
N ALA A 29 7.14 0.74 9.08
CA ALA A 29 6.85 2.14 9.45
C ALA A 29 8.02 2.86 10.12
N ARG A 30 8.87 2.16 10.89
CA ARG A 30 10.08 2.74 11.47
C ARG A 30 11.13 3.01 10.38
N GLU A 31 11.32 2.08 9.46
CA GLU A 31 12.24 2.24 8.33
C GLU A 31 11.83 3.42 7.44
N LEU A 32 10.54 3.53 7.13
CA LEU A 32 9.97 4.65 6.38
C LEU A 32 10.21 6.00 7.05
N ARG A 33 10.11 6.07 8.39
CA ARG A 33 10.39 7.30 9.16
C ARG A 33 11.87 7.63 9.24
N GLN A 34 12.74 6.64 9.13
CA GLN A 34 14.19 6.81 9.15
C GLN A 34 14.75 7.17 7.77
N GLN A 35 13.97 7.01 6.71
CA GLN A 35 14.40 7.47 5.38
C GLN A 35 14.56 9.00 5.39
N PRO A 36 15.68 9.51 4.82
CA PRO A 36 15.89 10.94 4.69
C PRO A 36 14.74 11.55 3.90
N ALA A 37 14.34 12.76 4.29
CA ALA A 37 13.21 13.51 3.72
C ALA A 37 13.34 13.62 2.21
N SER A 38 12.83 12.60 1.52
CA SER A 38 12.80 12.54 0.07
C SER A 38 11.56 13.33 -0.36
N PRO A 39 11.66 14.11 -1.45
CA PRO A 39 10.53 14.89 -1.93
C PRO A 39 9.33 14.02 -2.38
N HIS A 40 9.52 12.70 -2.49
CA HIS A 40 8.49 11.74 -2.86
C HIS A 40 8.19 10.81 -1.70
N ARG A 41 6.88 10.62 -1.44
CA ARG A 41 6.41 9.59 -0.53
C ARG A 41 6.67 8.21 -1.12
N PRO A 42 7.21 7.26 -0.35
CA PRO A 42 7.38 5.89 -0.80
C PRO A 42 6.02 5.27 -1.12
N GLN A 43 5.90 4.73 -2.34
CA GLN A 43 4.69 4.08 -2.81
C GLN A 43 4.77 2.60 -2.45
N LEU A 44 3.79 2.10 -1.71
CA LEU A 44 3.68 0.69 -1.34
C LEU A 44 2.51 0.07 -2.07
N LEU A 45 2.75 -1.06 -2.74
CA LEU A 45 1.72 -1.84 -3.41
C LEU A 45 1.41 -3.07 -2.57
N ILE A 46 0.16 -3.19 -2.11
CA ILE A 46 -0.28 -4.29 -1.26
C ILE A 46 -1.29 -5.12 -2.05
N ASP A 47 -0.96 -6.38 -2.28
CA ASP A 47 -1.88 -7.31 -2.91
C ASP A 47 -2.82 -7.90 -1.85
N CYS A 48 -4.09 -7.51 -1.92
CA CYS A 48 -5.12 -7.95 -0.99
C CYS A 48 -5.78 -9.28 -1.37
N SER A 49 -5.38 -9.93 -2.47
CA SER A 49 -6.02 -11.17 -2.93
C SER A 49 -5.71 -12.37 -2.03
N GLN A 50 -4.54 -12.39 -1.40
CA GLN A 50 -4.06 -13.51 -0.58
C GLN A 50 -3.84 -13.15 0.89
N LEU A 51 -4.39 -12.02 1.37
CA LEU A 51 -4.18 -11.59 2.75
C LEU A 51 -4.78 -12.59 3.74
N GLN A 52 -3.93 -13.44 4.32
CA GLN A 52 -4.28 -14.40 5.37
C GLN A 52 -4.72 -13.69 6.64
N SER A 53 -4.09 -12.56 6.97
CA SER A 53 -4.43 -11.66 8.08
C SER A 53 -5.86 -11.15 8.01
N LEU A 54 -6.40 -10.93 6.81
CA LEU A 54 -7.80 -10.54 6.64
C LEU A 54 -8.75 -11.66 7.08
N HIS A 55 -8.34 -12.91 6.87
CA HIS A 55 -9.11 -14.10 7.24
C HIS A 55 -8.91 -14.51 8.70
N THR A 56 -7.70 -14.36 9.25
CA THR A 56 -7.34 -14.83 10.60
C THR A 56 -7.48 -13.78 11.69
N LEU A 57 -7.15 -12.51 11.40
CA LEU A 57 -7.15 -11.39 12.35
C LEU A 57 -8.26 -10.37 12.05
N GLY A 58 -8.86 -10.46 10.86
CA GLY A 58 -9.96 -9.62 10.43
C GLY A 58 -9.53 -8.27 9.85
N VAL A 59 -10.52 -7.54 9.35
CA VAL A 59 -10.31 -6.32 8.58
C VAL A 59 -9.76 -5.16 9.41
N SER A 60 -10.12 -5.08 10.69
CA SER A 60 -9.62 -4.03 11.59
C SER A 60 -8.10 -4.12 11.80
N HIS A 61 -7.53 -5.33 11.80
CA HIS A 61 -6.09 -5.53 11.93
C HIS A 61 -5.37 -4.99 10.69
N VAL A 62 -5.82 -5.42 9.50
CA VAL A 62 -5.28 -4.95 8.21
C VAL A 62 -5.37 -3.43 8.12
N ILE A 63 -6.52 -2.84 8.44
CA ILE A 63 -6.70 -1.38 8.43
C ILE A 63 -5.71 -0.68 9.38
N SER A 64 -5.46 -1.24 10.57
CA SER A 64 -4.50 -0.68 11.52
C SER A 64 -3.07 -0.71 10.99
N GLN A 65 -2.67 -1.78 10.31
CA GLN A 65 -1.36 -1.88 9.64
C GLN A 65 -1.24 -0.86 8.51
N LEU A 66 -2.27 -0.75 7.65
CA LEU A 66 -2.33 0.25 6.57
C LEU A 66 -2.21 1.69 7.12
N LEU A 67 -2.94 2.00 8.18
CA LEU A 67 -2.86 3.31 8.83
C LEU A 67 -1.49 3.57 9.43
N THR A 68 -0.83 2.55 9.98
CA THR A 68 0.53 2.67 10.54
C THR A 68 1.53 3.07 9.46
N LEU A 69 1.47 2.41 8.30
CA LEU A 69 2.32 2.70 7.15
C LEU A 69 2.03 4.08 6.55
N HIS A 70 0.75 4.43 6.38
CA HIS A 70 0.36 5.74 5.88
C HIS A 70 0.81 6.87 6.82
N ARG A 71 0.68 6.68 8.14
CA ARG A 71 1.18 7.64 9.15
C ARG A 71 2.70 7.73 9.19
N ALA A 72 3.42 6.74 8.66
CA ALA A 72 4.86 6.81 8.46
C ALA A 72 5.26 7.59 7.20
N GLY A 73 4.29 8.03 6.39
CA GLY A 73 4.52 8.84 5.20
C GLY A 73 4.49 8.06 3.88
N ALA A 74 4.08 6.78 3.90
CA ALA A 74 3.92 6.01 2.67
C ALA A 74 2.57 6.27 1.99
N ASP A 75 2.58 6.31 0.66
CA ASP A 75 1.37 6.24 -0.16
C ASP A 75 1.06 4.78 -0.47
N ILE A 76 -0.17 4.35 -0.17
CA ILE A 76 -0.53 2.94 -0.22
C ILE A 76 -1.52 2.68 -1.34
N TRP A 77 -1.15 1.71 -2.16
CA TRP A 77 -1.92 1.20 -3.28
C TRP A 77 -2.42 -0.20 -2.94
N LEU A 78 -3.74 -0.37 -2.91
CA LEU A 78 -4.38 -1.63 -2.61
C LEU A 78 -4.80 -2.26 -3.94
N ARG A 79 -4.19 -3.39 -4.28
CA ARG A 79 -4.56 -4.19 -5.43
C ARG A 79 -5.46 -5.34 -4.97
N ASN A 80 -6.47 -5.69 -5.76
CA ASN A 80 -7.35 -6.83 -5.47
C ASN A 80 -8.06 -6.73 -4.10
N ALA A 81 -8.40 -5.52 -3.66
CA ALA A 81 -9.08 -5.30 -2.39
C ALA A 81 -10.45 -5.99 -2.39
N SER A 82 -10.67 -6.86 -1.39
CA SER A 82 -11.95 -7.54 -1.23
C SER A 82 -13.10 -6.52 -1.07
N PRO A 83 -14.32 -6.84 -1.54
CA PRO A 83 -15.46 -5.92 -1.42
C PRO A 83 -15.77 -5.59 0.05
N LEU A 84 -15.50 -6.51 0.98
CA LEU A 84 -15.64 -6.28 2.41
C LEU A 84 -14.62 -5.27 2.91
N LEU A 85 -13.34 -5.40 2.54
CA LEU A 85 -12.30 -4.42 2.88
C LEU A 85 -12.65 -3.02 2.34
N ARG A 86 -13.07 -2.93 1.08
CA ARG A 86 -13.51 -1.67 0.47
C ARG A 86 -14.69 -1.05 1.21
N ARG A 87 -15.69 -1.87 1.59
CA ARG A 87 -16.84 -1.40 2.37
C ARG A 87 -16.44 -0.91 3.76
N CYS A 88 -15.54 -1.61 4.44
CA CYS A 88 -15.00 -1.17 5.74
C CYS A 88 -14.22 0.15 5.61
N LEU A 89 -13.38 0.29 4.58
CA LEU A 89 -12.66 1.54 4.30
C LEU A 89 -13.62 2.70 4.01
N GLN A 90 -14.72 2.45 3.30
CA GLN A 90 -15.75 3.46 3.05
C GLN A 90 -16.51 3.85 4.32
N LEU A 91 -16.94 2.87 5.13
CA LEU A 91 -17.65 3.10 6.39
C LEU A 91 -16.80 3.91 7.37
N LEU A 92 -15.50 3.63 7.42
CA LEU A 92 -14.53 4.36 8.25
C LEU A 92 -14.02 5.65 7.61
N LYS A 93 -14.50 6.01 6.40
CA LYS A 93 -14.06 7.16 5.60
C LYS A 93 -12.56 7.19 5.30
N LEU A 94 -11.90 6.03 5.31
CA LEU A 94 -10.47 5.87 5.05
C LEU A 94 -10.16 5.67 3.56
N ASN A 95 -11.18 5.50 2.71
CA ASN A 95 -11.00 5.30 1.26
C ASN A 95 -10.24 6.45 0.56
N GLN A 96 -10.20 7.64 1.15
CA GLN A 96 -9.45 8.79 0.61
C GLN A 96 -7.95 8.72 0.94
N LEU A 97 -7.54 7.86 1.88
CA LEU A 97 -6.15 7.71 2.31
C LEU A 97 -5.40 6.63 1.52
N PHE A 98 -6.13 5.80 0.76
CA PHE A 98 -5.58 4.64 0.08
C PHE A 98 -6.06 4.60 -1.36
N HIS A 99 -5.18 4.23 -2.29
CA HIS A 99 -5.53 4.05 -3.69
C HIS A 99 -5.96 2.60 -3.93
N ALA A 100 -7.25 2.33 -3.81
CA ALA A 100 -7.80 1.01 -4.11
C ALA A 100 -8.21 0.90 -5.59
N THR A 101 -7.59 0.00 -6.33
CA THR A 101 -7.93 -0.34 -7.73
C THR A 101 -8.62 -1.69 -7.83
#